data_AF-A0A1G7FA78-F1
#
_entry.id   AF-A0A1G7FA78-F1
#
_cell.length_a   1.000
_cell.length_b   1.000
_cell.length_c   1.000
_cell.angle_alpha   90.00
_cell.angle_beta   90.00
_cell.angle_gamma   90.00
#
_symmetry.space_group_name_H-M   'P 1'
#
loop_
_entity.id
_entity.type
_entity.pdbx_description
1 polymer ?
#
loop_
_entity_poly.entity_id
_entity_poly.type
_entity_poly.pdbx_seq_one_letter_code
_entity_poly.pdbx_strand_id
1 'polypeptide(L)'
;MKVSYAFVFYLSLLLGFPMHGQEQPPNIIFVLADDFGYADVGFNGSTYFETPAIDVLAKESLIFDNAYMYPTCSPSRTALLTGKQSFRTGVYTVPVLEKGDAQENIFSRWTVGREHPIYAEPLATAGYQSIHLGKWHIVGPYPEKELAMNWPIQKKLCQPDPGDFSWVQNHKTKAVMKYYPEGRGFIKNVGGTFRCHDGGIYG
;
A
#
# COMPACT_ATOMS: atom_id res chain seq x y z
N MET A 1 -72.12 22.69 -48.76
CA MET A 1 -70.65 22.66 -48.68
C MET A 1 -70.26 22.16 -47.29
N LYS A 2 -69.66 20.97 -47.18
CA LYS A 2 -69.16 20.42 -45.91
C LYS A 2 -67.64 20.33 -46.00
N VAL A 3 -66.94 21.09 -45.16
CA VAL A 3 -65.48 21.05 -45.03
C VAL A 3 -65.16 19.97 -44.00
N SER A 4 -64.29 19.02 -44.36
CA SER A 4 -63.82 17.95 -43.48
C SER A 4 -62.38 18.26 -43.08
N TYR A 5 -62.11 18.41 -41.78
CA TYR A 5 -60.76 18.60 -41.25
C TYR A 5 -60.22 17.25 -40.81
N ALA A 6 -59.16 16.77 -41.47
CA ALA A 6 -58.39 15.60 -41.04
C ALA A 6 -57.40 16.04 -39.96
N PHE A 7 -57.61 15.60 -38.73
CA PHE A 7 -56.70 15.80 -37.61
C PHE A 7 -55.65 14.68 -37.62
N VAL A 8 -54.43 14.98 -38.07
CA VAL A 8 -53.30 14.04 -38.00
C VAL A 8 -52.64 14.19 -36.62
N PHE A 9 -52.85 13.22 -35.75
CA PHE A 9 -52.13 13.10 -34.48
C PHE A 9 -50.71 12.57 -34.76
N TYR A 10 -49.69 13.42 -34.58
CA TYR A 10 -48.30 12.98 -34.52
C TYR A 10 -48.03 12.41 -33.12
N LEU A 11 -47.90 11.09 -33.03
CA LEU A 11 -47.46 10.41 -31.82
C LEU A 11 -45.93 10.51 -31.75
N SER A 12 -45.41 11.48 -31.01
CA SER A 12 -43.98 11.57 -30.69
C SER A 12 -43.62 10.44 -29.72
N LEU A 13 -42.93 9.41 -30.22
CA LEU A 13 -42.24 8.41 -29.39
C LEU A 13 -41.14 9.13 -28.59
N LEU A 14 -41.42 9.46 -27.33
CA LEU A 14 -40.40 9.78 -26.34
C LEU A 14 -39.67 8.46 -26.01
N LEU A 15 -38.68 8.12 -26.83
CA LEU A 15 -37.67 7.13 -26.47
C LEU A 15 -36.87 7.72 -25.30
N GLY A 16 -37.31 7.41 -24.08
CA GLY A 16 -36.54 7.68 -22.87
C GLY A 16 -35.23 6.92 -22.99
N PHE A 17 -34.14 7.63 -23.27
CA PHE A 17 -32.81 7.07 -23.10
C PHE A 17 -32.65 6.71 -21.63
N PRO A 18 -32.38 5.45 -21.27
CA PRO A 18 -32.02 5.16 -19.90
C PRO A 18 -30.70 5.89 -19.63
N MET A 19 -30.74 6.93 -18.80
CA MET A 19 -29.54 7.44 -18.14
C MET A 19 -29.06 6.32 -17.20
N HIS A 20 -28.35 5.35 -17.75
CA HIS A 20 -27.36 4.62 -16.97
C HIS A 20 -26.25 5.63 -16.68
N GLY A 21 -26.46 6.45 -15.65
CA GLY A 21 -25.35 7.04 -14.93
C GLY A 21 -24.59 5.88 -14.32
N GLN A 22 -23.68 5.28 -15.09
CA GLN A 22 -22.66 4.40 -14.53
C GLN A 22 -21.84 5.33 -13.64
N GLU A 23 -22.21 5.41 -12.35
CA GLU A 23 -21.38 6.04 -11.35
C GLU A 23 -20.04 5.33 -11.42
N GLN A 24 -19.08 5.97 -12.07
CA GLN A 24 -17.75 5.41 -12.15
C GLN A 24 -17.22 5.33 -10.72
N PRO A 25 -16.64 4.19 -10.33
CA PRO A 25 -16.07 4.06 -9.00
C PRO A 25 -15.05 5.19 -8.76
N PRO A 26 -15.01 5.79 -7.57
CA PRO A 26 -14.15 6.93 -7.31
C PRO A 26 -12.68 6.51 -7.39
N ASN A 27 -11.81 7.42 -7.83
CA ASN A 27 -10.37 7.21 -7.75
C ASN A 27 -9.91 7.21 -6.29
N ILE A 28 -9.02 6.28 -5.94
CA ILE A 28 -8.46 6.16 -4.59
C ILE A 28 -6.98 6.52 -4.65
N ILE A 29 -6.58 7.53 -3.89
CA ILE A 29 -5.18 7.95 -3.75
C ILE A 29 -4.76 7.73 -2.30
N PHE A 30 -3.80 6.84 -2.09
CA PHE A 30 -3.18 6.61 -0.78
C PHE A 30 -1.80 7.28 -0.73
N VAL A 31 -1.64 8.24 0.18
CA VAL A 31 -0.36 8.88 0.48
C VAL A 31 0.08 8.44 1.87
N LEU A 32 1.26 7.81 1.96
CA LEU A 32 1.85 7.37 3.21
C LEU A 32 3.26 7.97 3.34
N ALA A 33 3.44 8.88 4.30
CA ALA A 33 4.74 9.41 4.68
C ALA A 33 5.42 8.48 5.71
N ASP A 34 6.73 8.27 5.57
CA ASP A 34 7.54 7.49 6.52
C ASP A 34 8.01 8.43 7.64
N ASP A 35 8.00 7.94 8.88
CA ASP A 35 8.46 8.68 10.07
C ASP A 35 7.81 10.07 10.28
N PHE A 36 6.53 10.19 9.89
CA PHE A 36 5.76 11.43 9.98
C PHE A 36 5.03 11.53 11.34
N GLY A 37 5.41 12.50 12.15
CA GLY A 37 4.87 12.73 13.48
C GLY A 37 3.53 13.47 13.48
N TYR A 38 2.73 13.24 14.52
CA TYR A 38 1.46 13.94 14.72
C TYR A 38 1.62 15.47 14.78
N ALA A 39 2.68 15.94 15.44
CA ALA A 39 2.94 17.36 15.64
C ALA A 39 3.76 18.01 14.50
N ASP A 40 3.98 17.31 13.38
CA ASP A 40 4.83 17.81 12.28
C ASP A 40 4.08 18.70 11.28
N VAL A 41 2.78 18.90 11.45
CA VAL A 41 1.91 19.63 10.52
C VAL A 41 1.29 20.86 11.15
N GLY A 42 1.12 21.91 10.33
CA GLY A 42 0.53 23.18 10.75
C GLY A 42 -0.91 23.01 11.25
N PHE A 43 -1.71 22.15 10.63
CA PHE A 43 -3.09 21.88 11.08
C PHE A 43 -3.20 21.19 12.45
N ASN A 44 -2.11 20.57 12.94
CA ASN A 44 -2.00 20.05 14.32
C ASN A 44 -1.21 20.99 15.25
N GLY A 45 -0.98 22.24 14.84
CA GLY A 45 -0.35 23.28 15.65
C GLY A 45 1.18 23.38 15.53
N SER A 46 1.81 22.71 14.57
CA SER A 46 3.24 22.92 14.31
C SER A 46 3.51 24.37 13.92
N THR A 47 4.46 25.02 14.60
CA THR A 47 5.00 26.33 14.23
C THR A 47 6.43 26.24 13.67
N TYR A 48 6.99 25.04 13.62
CA TYR A 48 8.38 24.80 13.20
C TYR A 48 8.46 24.32 11.76
N PHE A 49 7.55 23.43 11.36
CA PHE A 49 7.53 22.85 10.01
C PHE A 49 6.48 23.55 9.13
N GLU A 50 6.83 23.78 7.86
CA GLU A 50 5.95 24.41 6.89
C GLU A 50 5.24 23.36 6.03
N THR A 51 3.92 23.21 6.19
CA THR A 51 3.11 22.22 5.47
C THR A 51 1.92 22.81 4.70
N PRO A 52 2.07 23.93 3.97
CA PRO A 52 0.94 24.71 3.45
C PRO A 52 -0.01 23.92 2.55
N ALA A 53 0.50 23.00 1.72
CA ALA A 53 -0.33 22.18 0.85
C ALA A 53 -1.20 21.17 1.64
N ILE A 54 -0.64 20.56 2.68
CA ILE A 54 -1.35 19.60 3.53
C ILE A 54 -2.33 20.35 4.44
N ASP A 55 -1.96 21.53 4.93
CA ASP A 55 -2.83 22.37 5.77
C ASP A 55 -4.06 22.87 5.00
N VAL A 56 -3.91 23.19 3.70
CA VAL A 56 -5.04 23.51 2.83
C VAL A 56 -5.93 22.28 2.64
N LEU A 57 -5.34 21.12 2.32
CA LEU A 57 -6.09 19.87 2.17
C LEU A 57 -6.87 19.52 3.45
N ALA A 58 -6.27 19.73 4.62
CA ALA A 58 -6.88 19.46 5.91
C ALA A 58 -8.17 20.25 6.15
N LYS A 59 -8.26 21.50 5.65
CA LYS A 59 -9.47 22.35 5.79
C LYS A 59 -10.67 21.81 5.02
N GLU A 60 -10.43 20.99 4.00
CA GLU A 60 -11.45 20.41 3.13
C GLU A 60 -11.67 18.91 3.42
N SER A 61 -11.01 18.39 4.46
CA SER A 61 -10.96 16.95 4.77
C SER A 61 -11.53 16.63 6.15
N LEU A 62 -11.84 15.35 6.37
CA LEU A 62 -12.03 14.82 7.71
C LEU A 62 -10.66 14.51 8.32
N ILE A 63 -10.39 15.08 9.50
CA ILE A 63 -9.17 14.81 10.28
C ILE A 63 -9.47 13.81 11.38
N PHE A 64 -8.59 12.82 11.53
CA PHE A 64 -8.63 11.86 12.62
C PHE A 64 -7.62 12.26 13.70
N ASP A 65 -8.11 12.77 14.82
CA ASP A 65 -7.24 13.14 15.96
C ASP A 65 -6.60 11.93 16.65
N ASN A 66 -7.19 10.75 16.46
CA ASN A 66 -6.77 9.49 17.07
C ASN A 66 -6.58 8.39 16.02
N ALA A 67 -5.47 8.48 15.27
CA ALA A 67 -5.02 7.45 14.34
C ALA A 67 -3.74 6.79 14.86
N TYR A 68 -3.69 5.46 14.88
CA TYR A 68 -2.60 4.69 15.48
C TYR A 68 -1.91 3.79 14.46
N MET A 69 -0.60 3.63 14.59
CA MET A 69 0.22 2.69 13.82
C MET A 69 1.16 1.90 14.72
N TYR A 70 1.79 0.86 14.17
CA TYR A 70 2.89 0.19 14.87
C TYR A 70 4.10 1.14 14.97
N PRO A 71 4.97 0.98 15.98
CA PRO A 71 6.14 1.85 16.17
C PRO A 71 7.26 1.62 15.15
N THR A 72 7.06 0.74 14.15
CA THR A 72 8.05 0.48 13.09
C THR A 72 7.38 0.30 11.73
N CYS A 73 8.13 0.57 10.66
CA CYS A 73 7.60 0.68 9.30
C CYS A 73 7.05 -0.64 8.72
N SER A 74 7.73 -1.78 8.85
CA SER A 74 7.27 -3.06 8.28
C SER A 74 5.94 -3.56 8.85
N PRO A 75 5.71 -3.62 10.17
CA PRO A 75 4.40 -4.01 10.71
C PRO A 75 3.30 -3.00 10.37
N SER A 76 3.57 -1.68 10.39
CA SER A 76 2.59 -0.65 9.97
C SER A 76 2.15 -0.84 8.52
N ARG A 77 3.11 -1.01 7.60
CA ARG A 77 2.82 -1.27 6.17
C ARG A 77 2.08 -2.58 5.97
N THR A 78 2.47 -3.62 6.71
CA THR A 78 1.79 -4.93 6.66
C THR A 78 0.33 -4.81 7.11
N ALA A 79 0.07 -4.12 8.21
CA ALA A 79 -1.28 -3.91 8.73
C ALA A 79 -2.13 -3.08 7.78
N LEU A 80 -1.57 -2.00 7.21
CA LEU A 80 -2.24 -1.19 6.21
C LEU A 80 -2.60 -2.00 4.96
N LEU A 81 -1.65 -2.78 4.43
CA LEU A 81 -1.82 -3.52 3.18
C LEU A 81 -2.80 -4.69 3.34
N THR A 82 -2.72 -5.43 4.44
CA THR A 82 -3.47 -6.68 4.64
C THR A 82 -4.73 -6.53 5.49
N GLY A 83 -4.88 -5.42 6.21
CA GLY A 83 -5.90 -5.24 7.24
C GLY A 83 -5.70 -6.14 8.47
N LYS A 84 -4.51 -6.73 8.66
CA LYS A 84 -4.24 -7.71 9.72
C LYS A 84 -3.18 -7.22 10.70
N GLN A 85 -3.40 -7.52 11.98
CA GLN A 85 -2.45 -7.29 13.05
C GLN A 85 -1.23 -8.22 12.94
N SER A 86 -0.09 -7.79 13.48
CA SER A 86 1.20 -8.50 13.45
C SER A 86 1.12 -9.95 13.92
N PHE A 87 0.28 -10.25 14.91
CA PHE A 87 0.11 -11.62 15.41
C PHE A 87 -0.51 -12.59 14.40
N ARG A 88 -1.19 -12.08 13.37
CA ARG A 88 -1.74 -12.89 12.27
C ARG A 88 -0.75 -13.05 11.12
N THR A 89 0.16 -12.10 10.94
CA THR A 89 1.09 -12.07 9.80
C THR A 89 2.50 -12.54 10.14
N GLY A 90 2.86 -12.56 11.42
CA GLY A 90 4.20 -12.86 11.90
C GLY A 90 5.19 -11.69 11.75
N VAL A 91 4.75 -10.53 11.25
CA VAL A 91 5.60 -9.34 11.09
C VAL A 91 5.40 -8.43 12.30
N TYR A 92 6.27 -8.54 13.30
CA TYR A 92 6.23 -7.80 14.57
C TYR A 92 7.17 -6.59 14.59
N THR A 93 8.31 -6.66 13.92
CA THR A 93 9.30 -5.59 13.85
C THR A 93 10.06 -5.65 12.53
N VAL A 94 10.95 -4.68 12.29
CA VAL A 94 11.98 -4.82 11.26
C VAL A 94 13.07 -5.73 11.82
N PRO A 95 13.39 -6.89 11.21
CA PRO A 95 14.27 -7.88 11.85
C PRO A 95 15.66 -7.37 12.23
N VAL A 96 16.18 -6.35 11.52
CA VAL A 96 17.46 -5.72 11.86
C VAL A 96 17.46 -5.11 13.28
N LEU A 97 16.30 -4.69 13.78
CA LEU A 97 16.11 -4.06 15.09
C LEU A 97 16.02 -5.06 16.25
N GLU A 98 15.96 -6.37 15.98
CA GLU A 98 15.94 -7.41 17.01
C GLU A 98 17.28 -7.46 17.75
N LYS A 99 17.28 -7.57 19.08
CA LYS A 99 18.49 -7.49 19.90
C LYS A 99 18.56 -8.63 20.90
N GLY A 100 19.68 -9.35 20.94
CA GLY A 100 19.80 -10.52 21.80
C GLY A 100 19.40 -11.80 21.07
N ASP A 101 18.73 -12.71 21.77
CA ASP A 101 18.36 -14.03 21.23
C ASP A 101 16.84 -14.25 21.16
N ALA A 102 16.44 -15.50 20.88
CA ALA A 102 15.04 -15.90 20.75
C ALA A 102 14.25 -15.88 22.09
N GLN A 103 14.93 -15.84 23.24
CA GLN A 103 14.29 -15.66 24.54
C GLN A 103 13.91 -14.19 24.76
N GLU A 104 14.73 -13.27 24.24
CA GLU A 104 14.51 -11.83 24.37
C GLU A 104 13.64 -11.25 23.24
N ASN A 105 13.65 -11.86 22.05
CA ASN A 105 12.81 -11.46 20.92
C ASN A 105 12.04 -12.63 20.33
N ILE A 106 10.78 -12.35 20.00
CA ILE A 106 10.10 -13.10 18.95
C ILE A 106 10.69 -12.68 17.61
N PHE A 107 11.59 -13.48 17.04
CA PHE A 107 12.15 -13.17 15.73
C PHE A 107 11.02 -13.07 14.70
N SER A 108 10.85 -11.86 14.19
CA SER A 108 9.84 -11.39 13.27
C SER A 108 10.10 -11.93 11.88
N ARG A 109 9.01 -12.19 11.15
CA ARG A 109 9.07 -12.22 9.69
C ARG A 109 9.42 -10.83 9.17
N TRP A 110 10.13 -10.81 8.05
CA TRP A 110 10.27 -9.66 7.20
C TRP A 110 9.29 -9.71 6.03
N THR A 111 9.13 -10.89 5.44
CA THR A 111 8.33 -11.09 4.23
C THR A 111 6.89 -11.41 4.59
N VAL A 112 5.96 -10.61 4.08
CA VAL A 112 4.52 -10.92 4.17
C VAL A 112 4.18 -12.00 3.16
N GLY A 113 3.72 -13.14 3.66
CA GLY A 113 3.28 -14.27 2.85
C GLY A 113 2.06 -13.95 1.98
N ARG A 114 1.89 -14.68 0.88
CA ARG A 114 0.77 -14.48 -0.06
C ARG A 114 -0.57 -15.01 0.45
N GLU A 115 -0.55 -15.81 1.51
CA GLU A 115 -1.73 -16.19 2.29
C GLU A 115 -2.42 -14.99 2.95
N HIS A 116 -1.78 -13.82 2.96
CA HIS A 116 -2.34 -12.55 3.38
C HIS A 116 -2.59 -11.67 2.16
N PRO A 117 -3.79 -11.72 1.55
CA PRO A 117 -4.12 -10.84 0.42
C PRO A 117 -4.03 -9.39 0.87
N ILE A 118 -3.60 -8.52 -0.03
CA ILE A 118 -3.55 -7.08 0.21
C ILE A 118 -4.75 -6.37 -0.42
N TYR A 119 -5.10 -5.17 0.05
CA TYR A 119 -6.28 -4.42 -0.40
C TYR A 119 -6.35 -4.23 -1.93
N ALA A 120 -5.20 -4.21 -2.61
CA ALA A 120 -5.15 -4.03 -4.06
C ALA A 120 -5.70 -5.23 -4.84
N GLU A 121 -5.64 -6.45 -4.28
CA GLU A 121 -6.15 -7.67 -4.92
C GLU A 121 -7.68 -7.64 -5.11
N PRO A 122 -8.51 -7.38 -4.07
CA PRO A 122 -9.94 -7.21 -4.26
C PRO A 122 -10.29 -5.94 -5.05
N LEU A 123 -9.52 -4.84 -4.94
CA LEU A 123 -9.74 -3.66 -5.78
C LEU A 123 -9.56 -3.97 -7.28
N ALA A 124 -8.53 -4.73 -7.63
CA ALA A 124 -8.33 -5.19 -9.01
C ALA A 124 -9.50 -6.07 -9.50
N THR A 125 -10.04 -6.92 -8.63
CA THR A 125 -11.25 -7.73 -8.93
C THR A 125 -12.47 -6.84 -9.18
N ALA A 126 -12.56 -5.69 -8.49
CA ALA A 126 -13.60 -4.68 -8.69
C ALA A 126 -13.35 -3.76 -9.91
N GLY A 127 -12.31 -4.01 -10.71
CA GLY A 127 -12.02 -3.26 -11.94
C GLY A 127 -11.09 -2.05 -11.76
N TYR A 128 -10.55 -1.82 -10.56
CA TYR A 128 -9.57 -0.76 -10.34
C TYR A 128 -8.22 -1.10 -10.99
N GLN A 129 -7.57 -0.07 -11.53
CA GLN A 129 -6.19 -0.13 -11.96
C GLN A 129 -5.30 0.59 -10.95
N SER A 130 -4.40 -0.14 -10.29
CA SER A 130 -3.59 0.40 -9.20
C SER A 130 -2.10 0.45 -9.55
N ILE A 131 -1.45 1.57 -9.26
CA ILE A 131 0.01 1.71 -9.31
C ILE A 131 0.55 1.95 -7.90
N HIS A 132 1.73 1.40 -7.60
CA HIS A 132 2.44 1.65 -6.35
C HIS A 132 3.70 2.47 -6.62
N LEU A 133 3.92 3.52 -5.84
CA LEU A 133 5.09 4.40 -5.92
C LEU A 133 5.78 4.45 -4.55
N GLY A 134 7.11 4.25 -4.52
CA GLY A 134 7.89 4.40 -3.29
C GLY A 134 8.22 3.12 -2.52
N LYS A 135 8.29 3.21 -1.19
CA LYS A 135 8.87 2.17 -0.32
C LYS A 135 7.87 1.05 -0.02
N TRP A 136 8.25 -0.20 -0.28
CA TRP A 136 7.42 -1.38 -0.02
C TRP A 136 7.65 -1.97 1.39
N HIS A 137 8.91 -2.34 1.69
CA HIS A 137 9.41 -2.72 3.02
C HIS A 137 8.65 -3.84 3.76
N ILE A 138 8.05 -4.77 3.01
CA ILE A 138 7.42 -6.00 3.55
C ILE A 138 7.93 -7.27 2.85
N VAL A 139 9.15 -7.22 2.31
CA VAL A 139 9.85 -8.33 1.65
C VAL A 139 11.31 -8.29 2.09
N GLY A 140 11.80 -9.38 2.69
CA GLY A 140 13.19 -9.56 3.09
C GLY A 140 14.08 -10.05 1.95
N PRO A 141 15.40 -10.19 2.16
CA PRO A 141 16.39 -10.55 1.11
C PRO A 141 16.27 -11.99 0.60
N TYR A 142 15.64 -12.89 1.36
CA TYR A 142 15.50 -14.29 1.00
C TYR A 142 14.07 -14.80 1.28
N PRO A 143 13.05 -14.23 0.62
CA PRO A 143 11.65 -14.40 1.02
C PRO A 143 11.17 -15.85 0.96
N GLU A 144 11.60 -16.62 -0.05
CA GLU A 144 11.21 -18.03 -0.17
C GLU A 144 11.84 -18.90 0.92
N LYS A 145 13.10 -18.63 1.28
CA LYS A 145 13.78 -19.34 2.37
C LYS A 145 13.17 -18.97 3.72
N GLU A 146 12.89 -17.69 3.92
CA GLU A 146 12.27 -17.15 5.14
C GLU A 146 10.88 -17.76 5.38
N LEU A 147 10.00 -17.73 4.36
CA LEU A 147 8.64 -18.26 4.48
C LEU A 147 8.59 -19.79 4.62
N ALA A 148 9.65 -20.50 4.22
CA ALA A 148 9.78 -21.94 4.44
C ALA A 148 10.27 -22.31 5.86
N MET A 149 10.66 -21.33 6.69
CA MET A 149 11.06 -21.59 8.07
C MET A 149 9.86 -21.93 8.95
N ASN A 150 10.06 -22.81 9.94
CA ASN A 150 9.08 -23.06 10.96
C ASN A 150 8.88 -21.81 11.82
N TRP A 151 7.62 -21.44 12.03
CA TRP A 151 7.24 -20.37 12.94
C TRP A 151 7.03 -20.93 14.36
N PRO A 152 7.46 -20.24 15.44
CA PRO A 152 8.21 -18.97 15.46
C PRO A 152 9.67 -19.12 15.01
N ILE A 153 10.19 -18.11 14.31
CA ILE A 153 11.59 -18.10 13.87
C ILE A 153 12.49 -18.14 15.10
N GLN A 154 13.51 -19.01 15.08
CA GLN A 154 14.45 -19.23 16.19
C GLN A 154 15.83 -18.60 15.94
N LYS A 155 16.05 -18.00 14.77
CA LYS A 155 17.29 -17.30 14.43
C LYS A 155 16.98 -15.94 13.85
N LYS A 156 17.66 -14.91 14.36
CA LYS A 156 17.57 -13.54 13.84
C LYS A 156 17.78 -13.52 12.33
N LEU A 157 16.90 -12.81 11.62
CA LEU A 157 17.12 -12.50 10.22
C LEU A 157 18.02 -11.26 10.12
N CYS A 158 19.04 -11.33 9.25
CA CYS A 158 19.98 -10.24 9.04
C CYS A 158 19.78 -9.61 7.66
N GLN A 159 20.11 -8.32 7.57
CA GLN A 159 20.29 -7.69 6.26
C GLN A 159 21.60 -8.21 5.65
N PRO A 160 21.71 -8.25 4.32
CA PRO A 160 23.00 -8.41 3.65
C PRO A 160 23.98 -7.31 4.09
N ASP A 161 25.27 -7.59 4.03
CA ASP A 161 26.30 -6.60 4.38
C ASP A 161 26.17 -5.35 3.49
N PRO A 162 26.52 -4.15 4.00
CA PRO A 162 26.55 -2.95 3.16
C PRO A 162 27.40 -3.16 1.91
N GLY A 163 26.81 -2.95 0.73
CA GLY A 163 27.47 -3.20 -0.56
C GLY A 163 27.35 -4.63 -1.10
N ASP A 164 26.66 -5.55 -0.39
CA ASP A 164 26.27 -6.84 -0.95
C ASP A 164 24.96 -6.71 -1.76
N PHE A 165 25.09 -6.91 -3.07
CA PHE A 165 24.00 -6.90 -4.04
C PHE A 165 23.63 -8.29 -4.56
N SER A 166 24.20 -9.36 -4.01
CA SER A 166 24.01 -10.74 -4.49
C SER A 166 22.54 -11.15 -4.55
N TRP A 167 21.72 -10.63 -3.65
CA TRP A 167 20.28 -10.88 -3.55
C TRP A 167 19.45 -10.16 -4.62
N VAL A 168 19.96 -9.08 -5.23
CA VAL A 168 19.19 -8.23 -6.16
C VAL A 168 18.74 -9.00 -7.40
N GLN A 169 19.59 -9.88 -7.93
CA GLN A 169 19.24 -10.69 -9.09
C GLN A 169 18.11 -11.68 -8.76
N ASN A 170 18.16 -12.29 -7.57
CA ASN A 170 17.10 -13.17 -7.10
C ASN A 170 15.75 -12.42 -6.99
N HIS A 171 15.78 -11.15 -6.59
CA HIS A 171 14.57 -10.32 -6.46
C HIS A 171 13.93 -9.90 -7.78
N LYS A 172 14.63 -10.08 -8.92
CA LYS A 172 14.06 -9.87 -10.26
C LYS A 172 13.41 -11.14 -10.82
N THR A 173 13.57 -12.29 -10.15
CA THR A 173 13.00 -13.55 -10.62
C THR A 173 11.47 -13.56 -10.44
N LYS A 174 10.76 -14.29 -11.30
CA LYS A 174 9.31 -14.50 -11.15
C LYS A 174 8.94 -15.12 -9.80
N ALA A 175 9.86 -15.91 -9.23
CA ALA A 175 9.66 -16.58 -7.94
C ALA A 175 9.57 -15.57 -6.77
N VAL A 176 10.35 -14.49 -6.80
CA VAL A 176 10.33 -13.45 -5.77
C VAL A 176 9.36 -12.31 -6.10
N MET A 177 9.22 -11.95 -7.37
CA MET A 177 8.36 -10.84 -7.80
C MET A 177 6.90 -11.00 -7.36
N LYS A 178 6.43 -12.23 -7.11
CA LYS A 178 5.09 -12.52 -6.55
C LYS A 178 4.82 -11.92 -5.15
N TYR A 179 5.85 -11.47 -4.43
CA TYR A 179 5.74 -10.81 -3.11
C TYR A 179 5.78 -9.28 -3.20
N TYR A 180 6.12 -8.74 -4.36
CA TYR A 180 6.13 -7.31 -4.65
C TYR A 180 4.76 -6.84 -5.17
N PRO A 181 4.53 -5.52 -5.31
CA PRO A 181 3.22 -4.99 -5.69
C PRO A 181 2.74 -5.49 -7.06
N GLU A 182 3.63 -5.53 -8.07
CA GLU A 182 3.27 -6.00 -9.41
C GLU A 182 2.78 -7.45 -9.37
N GLY A 183 1.55 -7.68 -9.82
CA GLY A 183 0.92 -9.00 -9.76
C GLY A 183 0.20 -9.31 -8.44
N ARG A 184 0.19 -8.39 -7.47
CA ARG A 184 -0.64 -8.44 -6.25
C ARG A 184 -1.75 -7.38 -6.27
N GLY A 185 -2.42 -7.25 -7.41
CA GLY A 185 -3.45 -6.23 -7.64
C GLY A 185 -2.92 -4.90 -8.18
N PHE A 186 -1.61 -4.64 -8.09
CA PHE A 186 -1.00 -3.51 -8.80
C PHE A 186 -0.54 -3.90 -10.20
N ILE A 187 -0.80 -3.03 -11.17
CA ILE A 187 -0.34 -3.16 -12.55
C ILE A 187 1.09 -2.64 -12.74
N LYS A 188 1.55 -1.78 -11.83
CA LYS A 188 2.89 -1.20 -11.87
C LYS A 188 3.42 -0.91 -10.47
N ASN A 189 4.72 -1.17 -10.29
CA ASN A 189 5.49 -0.74 -9.13
C ASN A 189 6.63 0.16 -9.61
N VAL A 190 6.60 1.43 -9.23
CA VAL A 190 7.66 2.41 -9.46
C VAL A 190 8.30 2.75 -8.12
N GLY A 191 8.82 1.70 -7.49
CA GLY A 191 9.29 1.69 -6.12
C GLY A 191 9.89 0.33 -5.78
N GLY A 192 10.54 0.19 -4.63
CA GLY A 192 11.18 -1.06 -4.28
C GLY A 192 12.14 -0.89 -3.11
N THR A 193 11.98 -1.75 -2.12
CA THR A 193 12.83 -1.82 -0.93
C THR A 193 14.30 -2.01 -1.33
N PHE A 194 15.18 -1.22 -0.73
CA PHE A 194 16.63 -1.14 -0.96
C PHE A 194 17.06 -0.58 -2.33
N ARG A 195 17.25 0.75 -2.40
CA ARG A 195 18.31 1.31 -3.24
C ARG A 195 19.61 1.15 -2.45
N CYS A 196 20.43 0.18 -2.80
CA CYS A 196 21.85 0.40 -2.54
C CYS A 196 22.27 1.47 -3.55
N HIS A 197 22.70 2.62 -3.03
CA HIS A 197 23.14 3.75 -3.82
C HIS A 197 24.46 3.33 -4.49
N ASP A 198 24.48 3.29 -5.83
CA ASP A 198 25.75 3.39 -6.55
C ASP A 198 26.23 4.82 -6.36
N GLY A 199 27.00 5.05 -5.30
CA GLY A 199 27.76 6.28 -5.04
C GLY A 199 26.92 7.54 -4.81
N GLY A 200 26.70 7.90 -3.55
CA GLY A 200 26.10 9.20 -3.23
C GLY A 200 25.58 9.27 -1.81
N ILE A 201 26.35 9.95 -0.96
CA ILE A 201 25.97 10.40 0.38
C ILE A 201 24.82 11.42 0.27
N TYR A 202 23.99 11.44 1.31
CA TYR A 202 23.04 12.49 1.76
C TYR A 202 21.54 12.31 1.48
N GLY A 203 20.79 12.55 2.57
CA GLY A 203 19.51 13.26 2.58
C GLY A 203 18.28 12.39 2.62
#